data_AF-A0A965EJ71-F1
#
_entry.id   AF-A0A965EJ71-F1
#
_cell.length_a   1.000
_cell.length_b   1.000
_cell.length_c   1.000
_cell.angle_alpha   90.00
_cell.angle_beta   90.00
_cell.angle_gamma   90.00
#
_symmetry.space_group_name_H-M   'P 1'
#
loop_
_entity.id
_entity.type
_entity.pdbx_description
1 polymer ?
#
loop_
_entity_poly.entity_id
_entity_poly.type
_entity_poly.pdbx_seq_one_letter_code
_entity_poly.pdbx_strand_id
1 'polypeptide(L)'
;MKSEEEFINKIKETVGENYKRETQHFLEHHIEDYYIKNTQVSLPEAFLKKWLQATSEGKVTEEMIEKEFDQYKRSIVWDLVRNKIAEDHKIVVDGNEVKSRAKEMIISQFGGPAIAEQLGDRLDAIADNYLQNENGKNFMNLYSQLRNDKIMKLIRETIKVDEKKVSVEEFKKLVEEHTH
;
A
#
# COMPACT_ATOMS: atom_id res chain seq x y z
N MET A 1 19.03 23.99 -13.19
CA MET A 1 20.02 23.93 -12.10
C MET A 1 21.19 24.79 -12.54
N LYS A 2 21.51 25.84 -11.78
CA LYS A 2 22.45 26.90 -12.18
C LYS A 2 23.64 27.07 -11.21
N SER A 3 23.72 26.29 -10.12
CA SER A 3 24.88 26.28 -9.22
C SER A 3 25.12 24.89 -8.60
N GLU A 4 26.34 24.68 -8.11
CA GLU A 4 26.71 23.49 -7.32
C GLU A 4 25.87 23.38 -6.04
N GLU A 5 25.58 24.51 -5.40
CA GLU A 5 24.74 24.57 -4.21
C GLU A 5 23.30 24.10 -4.49
N GLU A 6 22.69 24.57 -5.59
CA GLU A 6 21.37 24.10 -6.04
C GLU A 6 21.38 22.60 -6.33
N PHE A 7 22.49 22.07 -6.87
CA PHE A 7 22.65 20.66 -7.15
C PHE A 7 22.73 19.81 -5.88
N ILE A 8 23.56 20.20 -4.93
CA ILE A 8 23.69 19.53 -3.64
C ILE A 8 22.36 19.57 -2.86
N ASN A 9 21.65 20.70 -2.89
CA ASN A 9 20.34 20.82 -2.25
C ASN A 9 19.31 19.89 -2.88
N LYS A 10 19.28 19.77 -4.22
CA LYS A 10 18.36 18.84 -4.89
C LYS A 10 18.67 17.38 -4.58
N ILE A 11 19.95 17.02 -4.46
CA ILE A 11 20.35 15.68 -4.01
C ILE A 11 19.85 15.41 -2.60
N LYS A 12 20.07 16.34 -1.65
CA LYS A 12 19.62 16.18 -0.27
C LYS A 12 18.11 16.02 -0.16
N GLU A 13 17.35 16.82 -0.91
CA GLU A 13 15.90 16.71 -1.00
C GLU A 13 15.48 15.32 -1.49
N THR A 14 16.02 14.88 -2.63
CA THR A 14 15.69 13.59 -3.25
C THR A 14 16.02 12.42 -2.32
N VAL A 15 17.21 12.45 -1.73
CA VAL A 15 17.66 11.41 -0.78
C VAL A 15 16.80 11.43 0.48
N GLY A 16 16.44 12.61 0.99
CA GLY A 16 15.56 12.76 2.14
C GLY A 16 14.15 12.23 1.88
N GLU A 17 13.58 12.50 0.70
CA GLU A 17 12.29 11.95 0.29
C GLU A 17 12.32 10.42 0.17
N ASN A 18 13.40 9.85 -0.35
CA ASN A 18 13.58 8.40 -0.41
C ASN A 18 13.57 7.78 0.99
N TYR A 19 14.40 8.29 1.91
CA TYR A 19 14.43 7.78 3.29
C TYR A 19 13.12 7.99 4.03
N LYS A 20 12.40 9.09 3.76
CA LYS A 20 11.06 9.30 4.30
C LYS A 20 10.10 8.21 3.84
N ARG A 21 10.13 7.80 2.57
CA ARG A 21 9.29 6.71 2.07
C ARG A 21 9.67 5.37 2.68
N GLU A 22 10.96 5.08 2.80
CA GLU A 22 11.44 3.82 3.39
C GLU A 22 11.08 3.69 4.87
N THR A 23 11.31 4.75 5.67
CA THR A 23 10.95 4.77 7.10
C THR A 23 9.44 4.70 7.30
N GLN A 24 8.67 5.35 6.43
CA GLN A 24 7.21 5.28 6.42
C GLN A 24 6.69 3.87 6.14
N HIS A 25 7.27 3.19 5.14
CA HIS A 25 6.94 1.81 4.81
C HIS A 25 7.29 0.85 5.96
N PHE A 26 8.44 1.05 6.59
CA PHE A 26 8.84 0.28 7.77
C PHE A 26 7.88 0.47 8.95
N LEU A 27 7.43 1.70 9.20
CA LEU A 27 6.40 1.98 10.20
C LEU A 27 5.08 1.28 9.89
N GLU A 28 4.67 1.24 8.62
CA GLU A 28 3.44 0.55 8.20
C GLU A 28 3.50 -0.96 8.46
N HIS A 29 4.65 -1.59 8.25
CA HIS A 29 4.86 -3.00 8.61
C HIS A 29 4.74 -3.23 10.12
N HIS A 30 5.32 -2.35 10.94
CA HIS A 30 5.20 -2.43 12.40
C HIS A 30 3.77 -2.23 12.88
N ILE A 31 3.02 -1.34 12.25
CA ILE A 31 1.59 -1.15 12.52
C ILE A 31 0.83 -2.44 12.23
N GLU A 32 1.06 -3.05 11.07
CA GLU A 32 0.45 -4.32 10.70
C GLU A 32 0.75 -5.41 11.74
N ASP A 33 2.03 -5.61 12.09
CA ASP A 33 2.45 -6.58 13.11
C ASP A 33 1.76 -6.36 14.45
N TYR A 34 1.70 -5.10 14.88
CA TYR A 34 1.06 -4.74 16.13
C TYR A 34 -0.40 -5.17 16.12
N TYR A 35 -1.16 -4.83 15.08
CA TYR A 35 -2.58 -5.17 15.02
C TYR A 35 -2.81 -6.68 14.91
N ILE A 36 -2.03 -7.39 14.09
CA ILE A 36 -2.18 -8.84 13.93
C ILE A 36 -1.87 -9.56 15.25
N LYS A 37 -0.80 -9.17 15.93
CA LYS A 37 -0.42 -9.78 17.22
C LYS A 37 -1.44 -9.52 18.34
N ASN A 38 -2.08 -8.35 18.31
CA ASN A 38 -2.98 -7.91 19.39
C ASN A 38 -4.47 -8.13 19.07
N THR A 39 -4.82 -8.67 17.90
CA THR A 39 -6.20 -8.98 17.53
C THR A 39 -6.42 -10.48 17.53
N GLN A 40 -7.29 -10.97 18.42
CA GLN A 40 -7.69 -12.37 18.41
C GLN A 40 -8.77 -12.60 17.35
N VAL A 41 -8.41 -13.30 16.27
CA VAL A 41 -9.34 -13.71 15.21
C VAL A 41 -9.34 -15.24 15.14
N SER A 42 -10.51 -15.86 15.27
CA SER A 42 -10.66 -17.29 15.05
C SER A 42 -10.91 -17.55 13.57
N LEU A 43 -9.96 -18.20 12.89
CA LEU A 43 -10.08 -18.56 11.48
C LEU A 43 -10.38 -20.07 11.33
N PRO A 44 -11.32 -20.46 10.44
CA PRO A 44 -11.62 -21.87 10.19
C PRO A 44 -10.55 -22.48 9.28
N GLU A 45 -9.38 -22.79 9.83
CA GLU A 45 -8.20 -23.17 9.05
C GLU A 45 -8.43 -24.36 8.10
N ALA A 46 -9.05 -25.43 8.60
CA ALA A 46 -9.32 -26.62 7.81
C ALA A 46 -10.22 -26.34 6.60
N PHE A 47 -11.18 -25.41 6.76
CA PHE A 47 -12.02 -24.97 5.64
C PHE A 47 -11.19 -24.15 4.65
N LEU A 48 -10.41 -23.17 5.12
CA LEU A 48 -9.61 -22.30 4.26
C LEU A 48 -8.58 -23.08 3.43
N LYS A 49 -7.91 -24.08 4.01
CA LYS A 49 -6.97 -24.95 3.30
C LYS A 49 -7.67 -25.72 2.17
N LYS A 50 -8.80 -26.38 2.48
CA LYS A 50 -9.60 -27.11 1.48
C LYS A 50 -10.16 -26.20 0.39
N TRP A 51 -10.62 -25.01 0.79
CA TRP A 51 -11.15 -24.01 -0.13
C TRP A 51 -10.06 -23.55 -1.11
N LEU A 52 -8.86 -23.21 -0.64
CA LEU A 52 -7.73 -22.84 -1.49
C LEU A 52 -7.39 -23.93 -2.52
N GLN A 53 -7.35 -25.20 -2.11
CA GLN A 53 -7.12 -26.30 -3.04
C GLN A 53 -8.22 -26.36 -4.11
N ALA A 54 -9.49 -26.29 -3.69
CA ALA A 54 -10.63 -26.40 -4.58
C ALA A 54 -10.75 -25.25 -5.59
N THR A 55 -10.40 -24.02 -5.19
CA THR A 55 -10.55 -22.83 -6.03
C THR A 55 -9.31 -22.47 -6.84
N SER A 56 -8.17 -23.14 -6.60
CA SER A 56 -6.91 -22.80 -7.26
C SER A 56 -6.73 -23.40 -8.66
N GLU A 57 -7.69 -24.18 -9.15
CA GLU A 57 -7.57 -24.90 -10.44
C GLU A 57 -6.29 -25.75 -10.53
N GLY A 58 -5.85 -26.32 -9.40
CA GLY A 58 -4.62 -27.13 -9.32
C GLY A 58 -3.32 -26.34 -9.18
N LYS A 59 -3.38 -25.00 -9.08
CA LYS A 59 -2.19 -24.13 -8.91
C LYS A 59 -1.66 -24.11 -7.47
N VAL A 60 -2.49 -24.46 -6.49
CA VAL A 60 -2.10 -24.51 -5.07
C VAL A 60 -2.02 -25.97 -4.65
N THR A 61 -0.79 -26.44 -4.37
CA THR A 61 -0.54 -27.79 -3.88
C THR A 61 -0.65 -27.86 -2.35
N GLU A 62 -0.75 -29.08 -1.81
CA GLU A 62 -0.71 -29.30 -0.36
C GLU A 62 0.60 -28.80 0.26
N GLU A 63 1.74 -29.04 -0.38
CA GLU A 63 3.06 -28.53 0.03
C GLU A 63 3.10 -27.00 0.09
N MET A 64 2.52 -26.32 -0.92
CA MET A 64 2.42 -24.85 -0.91
C MET A 64 1.56 -24.36 0.24
N ILE A 65 0.47 -25.06 0.56
CA ILE A 65 -0.37 -24.72 1.71
C ILE A 65 0.40 -24.90 3.01
N GLU A 66 1.09 -26.00 3.21
CA GLU A 66 1.86 -26.20 4.44
C GLU A 66 2.91 -25.11 4.66
N LYS A 67 3.54 -24.64 3.57
CA LYS A 67 4.58 -23.61 3.63
C LYS A 67 4.04 -22.19 3.75
N GLU A 68 2.98 -21.83 3.03
CA GLU A 68 2.54 -20.44 2.84
C GLU A 68 1.26 -20.09 3.62
N PHE A 69 0.60 -21.08 4.24
CA PHE A 69 -0.72 -20.85 4.86
C PHE A 69 -0.66 -19.93 6.08
N ASP A 70 0.43 -19.91 6.83
CA ASP A 70 0.58 -18.96 7.95
C ASP A 70 0.64 -17.52 7.45
N GLN A 71 1.32 -17.27 6.33
CA GLN A 71 1.35 -15.95 5.69
C GLN A 71 -0.02 -15.58 5.10
N TYR A 72 -0.74 -16.56 4.56
CA TYR A 72 -2.12 -16.35 4.11
C TYR A 72 -3.07 -16.04 5.27
N LYS A 73 -2.92 -16.68 6.43
CA LYS A 73 -3.69 -16.32 7.64
C LYS A 73 -3.39 -14.90 8.08
N ARG A 74 -2.10 -14.54 8.09
CA ARG A 74 -1.64 -13.19 8.42
C ARG A 74 -2.35 -12.14 7.56
N SER A 75 -2.37 -12.33 6.23
CA SER A 75 -3.04 -11.40 5.32
C SER A 75 -4.56 -11.32 5.55
N ILE A 76 -5.23 -12.46 5.81
CA ILE A 76 -6.67 -12.46 6.16
C ILE A 76 -6.92 -11.67 7.44
N VAL A 77 -6.16 -11.91 8.50
CA VAL A 77 -6.33 -11.19 9.77
C VAL A 77 -6.15 -9.70 9.54
N TRP A 78 -5.14 -9.31 8.77
CA TRP A 78 -4.91 -7.92 8.45
C TRP A 78 -6.05 -7.28 7.67
N ASP A 79 -6.57 -7.97 6.66
CA ASP A 79 -7.73 -7.53 5.89
C ASP A 79 -8.96 -7.32 6.78
N LEU A 80 -9.21 -8.24 7.72
CA LEU A 80 -10.30 -8.13 8.68
C LEU A 80 -10.12 -6.92 9.60
N VAL A 81 -8.91 -6.68 10.12
CA VAL A 81 -8.61 -5.50 10.94
C VAL A 81 -8.85 -4.21 10.14
N ARG A 82 -8.29 -4.11 8.93
CA ARG A 82 -8.46 -2.93 8.07
C ARG A 82 -9.93 -2.69 7.73
N ASN A 83 -10.68 -3.77 7.48
CA ASN A 83 -12.11 -3.68 7.23
C ASN A 83 -12.86 -3.15 8.45
N LYS A 84 -12.51 -3.63 9.66
CA LYS A 84 -13.14 -3.17 10.89
C LYS A 84 -12.85 -1.70 11.18
N ILE A 85 -11.60 -1.26 11.03
CA ILE A 85 -11.22 0.15 11.19
C ILE A 85 -11.99 1.03 10.20
N ALA A 86 -12.06 0.61 8.93
CA ALA A 86 -12.80 1.36 7.92
C ALA A 86 -14.30 1.46 8.23
N GLU A 87 -14.91 0.39 8.74
CA GLU A 87 -16.32 0.38 9.16
C GLU A 87 -16.55 1.34 10.33
N ASP A 88 -15.76 1.19 11.41
CA ASP A 88 -15.93 1.95 12.64
C ASP A 88 -15.73 3.46 12.44
N HIS A 89 -14.82 3.83 11.53
CA HIS A 89 -14.51 5.21 11.20
C HIS A 89 -15.18 5.71 9.91
N LYS A 90 -16.07 4.91 9.31
CA LYS A 90 -16.82 5.25 8.09
C LYS A 90 -15.91 5.73 6.95
N ILE A 91 -14.76 5.06 6.78
CA ILE A 91 -13.82 5.35 5.71
C ILE A 91 -14.42 4.84 4.39
N VAL A 92 -14.74 5.79 3.52
CA VAL A 92 -15.23 5.55 2.17
C VAL A 92 -14.27 6.17 1.16
N VAL A 93 -14.11 5.53 0.01
CA VAL A 93 -13.41 6.10 -1.14
C VAL A 93 -14.46 6.38 -2.22
N ASP A 94 -14.52 7.62 -2.67
CA ASP A 94 -15.42 8.02 -3.74
C ASP A 94 -14.84 7.71 -5.13
N GLY A 95 -15.71 7.48 -6.11
CA GLY A 95 -15.29 7.21 -7.49
C GLY A 95 -14.46 8.34 -8.11
N ASN A 96 -14.73 9.60 -7.74
CA ASN A 96 -13.95 10.74 -8.21
C ASN A 96 -12.55 10.77 -7.59
N GLU A 97 -12.37 10.26 -6.37
CA GLU A 97 -11.03 10.11 -5.77
C GLU A 97 -10.20 9.08 -6.54
N VAL A 98 -10.82 7.94 -6.92
CA VAL A 98 -10.16 6.92 -7.74
C VAL A 98 -9.75 7.49 -9.09
N LYS A 99 -10.66 8.25 -9.74
CA LYS A 99 -10.35 8.93 -11.01
C LYS A 99 -9.25 9.96 -10.86
N SER A 100 -9.25 10.75 -9.79
CA SER A 100 -8.20 11.73 -9.51
C SER A 100 -6.85 11.05 -9.32
N ARG A 101 -6.79 9.96 -8.56
CA ARG A 101 -5.57 9.15 -8.39
C ARG A 101 -5.07 8.57 -9.71
N ALA A 102 -5.98 8.10 -10.58
CA ALA A 102 -5.60 7.62 -11.91
C ALA A 102 -4.98 8.74 -12.77
N LYS A 103 -5.56 9.94 -12.75
CA LYS A 103 -5.01 11.11 -13.45
C LYS A 103 -3.62 11.47 -12.94
N GLU A 104 -3.43 11.53 -11.62
CA GLU A 104 -2.11 11.81 -11.00
C GLU A 104 -1.06 10.79 -11.44
N MET A 105 -1.43 9.51 -11.45
CA MET A 105 -0.55 8.43 -11.90
C MET A 105 -0.18 8.60 -13.39
N ILE A 106 -1.14 8.89 -14.26
CA ILE A 106 -0.91 9.15 -15.68
C ILE A 106 0.00 10.37 -15.86
N ILE A 107 -0.28 11.49 -15.21
CA ILE A 107 0.55 12.70 -15.29
C ILE A 107 2.00 12.38 -14.89
N SER A 108 2.18 11.64 -13.79
CA SER A 108 3.51 11.24 -13.32
C SER A 108 4.25 10.38 -14.36
N GLN A 109 3.57 9.41 -14.97
CA GLN A 109 4.16 8.54 -16.00
C GLN A 109 4.59 9.29 -17.27
N PHE A 110 3.91 10.37 -17.63
CA PHE A 110 4.20 11.12 -18.84
C PHE A 110 5.20 12.28 -18.66
N GLY A 111 5.73 12.49 -17.45
CA GLY A 111 6.77 13.50 -17.21
C GLY A 111 6.31 14.70 -16.37
N GLY A 112 5.20 14.58 -15.66
CA GLY A 112 4.80 15.51 -14.61
C GLY A 112 3.81 16.60 -15.05
N PRO A 113 3.60 17.63 -14.21
CA PRO A 113 2.45 18.54 -14.33
C PRO A 113 2.32 19.29 -15.67
N ALA A 114 3.42 19.53 -16.39
CA ALA A 114 3.41 20.19 -17.69
C ALA A 114 2.60 19.41 -18.75
N ILE A 115 2.50 18.08 -18.60
CA ILE A 115 1.69 17.25 -19.48
C ILE A 115 0.20 17.37 -19.19
N ALA A 116 -0.19 17.67 -17.95
CA ALA A 116 -1.61 17.78 -17.59
C ALA A 116 -2.30 18.89 -18.41
N GLU A 117 -1.63 20.03 -18.61
CA GLU A 117 -2.11 21.14 -19.43
C GLU A 117 -2.21 20.76 -20.92
N GLN A 118 -1.24 20.00 -21.43
CA GLN A 118 -1.23 19.53 -22.83
C GLN A 118 -2.35 18.52 -23.11
N LEU A 119 -2.66 17.67 -22.14
CA LEU A 119 -3.71 16.65 -22.28
C LEU A 119 -5.11 17.23 -22.13
N GLY A 120 -5.29 18.26 -21.28
CA GLY A 120 -6.58 18.92 -21.07
C GLY A 120 -7.73 17.93 -20.88
N ASP A 121 -8.81 18.12 -21.64
CA ASP A 121 -10.01 17.26 -21.58
C ASP A 121 -9.75 15.80 -21.98
N ARG A 122 -8.64 15.49 -22.68
CA ARG A 122 -8.29 14.11 -23.01
C ARG A 122 -7.83 13.31 -21.80
N LEU A 123 -7.31 13.98 -20.77
CA LEU A 123 -6.85 13.32 -19.54
C LEU A 123 -7.99 12.57 -18.85
N ASP A 124 -9.20 13.14 -18.86
CA ASP A 124 -10.40 12.49 -18.34
C ASP A 124 -10.72 11.18 -19.07
N ALA A 125 -10.75 11.22 -20.40
CA ALA A 125 -11.02 10.05 -21.22
C ALA A 125 -9.95 8.96 -21.07
N ILE A 126 -8.67 9.34 -20.96
CA ILE A 126 -7.56 8.40 -20.73
C ILE A 126 -7.70 7.74 -19.35
N ALA A 127 -8.01 8.52 -18.31
CA ALA A 127 -8.24 7.98 -16.97
C ALA A 127 -9.43 7.02 -16.94
N ASP A 128 -10.55 7.38 -17.58
CA ASP A 128 -11.73 6.51 -17.65
C ASP A 128 -11.44 5.20 -18.38
N ASN A 129 -10.74 5.26 -19.52
CA ASN A 129 -10.33 4.06 -20.24
C ASN A 129 -9.40 3.18 -19.40
N TYR A 130 -8.41 3.79 -18.74
CA TYR A 130 -7.50 3.08 -17.84
C TYR A 130 -8.27 2.37 -16.71
N LEU A 131 -9.24 3.04 -16.08
CA LEU A 131 -10.02 2.49 -14.99
C LEU A 131 -10.93 1.33 -15.42
N GLN A 132 -11.47 1.38 -16.64
CA GLN A 132 -12.32 0.33 -17.22
C GLN A 132 -11.55 -0.88 -17.72
N ASN A 133 -10.25 -0.72 -18.05
CA ASN A 133 -9.41 -1.82 -18.51
C ASN A 133 -9.34 -2.97 -17.49
N GLU A 134 -9.02 -4.17 -17.99
CA GLU A 134 -8.97 -5.40 -17.19
C GLU A 134 -10.31 -5.68 -16.47
N ASN A 135 -11.43 -5.35 -17.13
CA ASN A 135 -12.78 -5.46 -16.57
C ASN A 135 -12.94 -4.73 -15.23
N GLY A 136 -12.36 -3.53 -15.10
CA GLY A 136 -12.44 -2.71 -13.89
C GLY A 136 -11.42 -3.07 -12.80
N LYS A 137 -10.50 -4.01 -13.04
CA LYS A 137 -9.46 -4.37 -12.07
C LYS A 137 -8.57 -3.18 -11.68
N ASN A 138 -8.28 -2.30 -12.63
CA ASN A 138 -7.51 -1.08 -12.35
C ASN A 138 -8.23 -0.15 -11.37
N PHE A 139 -9.54 0.03 -11.53
CA PHE A 139 -10.35 0.76 -10.57
C PHE A 139 -10.28 0.12 -9.19
N MET A 140 -10.49 -1.19 -9.08
CA MET A 140 -10.48 -1.91 -7.80
C MET A 140 -9.12 -1.84 -7.10
N ASN A 141 -8.03 -1.89 -7.87
CA ASN A 141 -6.67 -1.75 -7.34
C ASN A 141 -6.45 -0.35 -6.75
N LEU A 142 -6.77 0.71 -7.50
CA LEU A 142 -6.60 2.09 -7.03
C LEU A 142 -7.54 2.41 -5.86
N TYR A 143 -8.77 1.90 -5.90
CA TYR A 143 -9.71 2.00 -4.78
C TYR A 143 -9.12 1.37 -3.51
N SER A 144 -8.59 0.15 -3.62
CA SER A 144 -8.01 -0.57 -2.48
C SER A 144 -6.77 0.14 -1.92
N GLN A 145 -5.92 0.69 -2.79
CA GLN A 145 -4.78 1.52 -2.39
C GLN A 145 -5.23 2.78 -1.65
N LEU A 146 -6.15 3.56 -2.22
CA LEU A 146 -6.69 4.77 -1.58
C LEU A 146 -7.31 4.47 -0.22
N ARG A 147 -8.07 3.38 -0.13
CA ARG A 147 -8.68 2.95 1.13
C ARG A 147 -7.61 2.59 2.16
N ASN A 148 -6.57 1.86 1.75
CA ASN A 148 -5.43 1.56 2.62
C ASN A 148 -4.72 2.84 3.08
N ASP A 149 -4.44 3.77 2.17
CA ASP A 149 -3.80 5.05 2.48
C ASP A 149 -4.59 5.82 3.56
N LYS A 150 -5.92 5.88 3.43
CA LYS A 150 -6.80 6.53 4.40
C LYS A 150 -6.78 5.83 5.76
N ILE A 151 -6.83 4.49 5.78
CA ILE A 151 -6.75 3.70 7.02
C ILE A 151 -5.40 3.92 7.70
N MET A 152 -4.30 3.80 6.97
CA MET A 152 -2.96 3.97 7.54
C MET A 152 -2.74 5.40 8.03
N LYS A 153 -3.27 6.41 7.33
CA LYS A 153 -3.25 7.79 7.79
C LYS A 153 -4.00 7.95 9.11
N LEU A 154 -5.22 7.44 9.22
CA LEU A 154 -6.00 7.47 10.45
C LEU A 154 -5.26 6.79 11.61
N ILE A 155 -4.69 5.62 11.38
CA ILE A 155 -3.91 4.91 12.42
C ILE A 155 -2.77 5.81 12.90
N ARG A 156 -1.97 6.38 11.99
CA ARG A 156 -0.86 7.26 12.37
C ARG A 156 -1.27 8.51 13.14
N GLU A 157 -2.46 9.05 12.85
CA GLU A 157 -3.02 10.20 13.57
C GLU A 157 -3.54 9.85 14.97
N THR A 158 -3.78 8.56 15.25
CA THR A 158 -4.39 8.09 16.50
C THR A 158 -3.42 7.34 17.42
N ILE A 159 -2.34 6.79 16.88
CA ILE A 159 -1.30 6.13 17.67
C ILE A 159 -0.22 7.12 18.13
N LYS A 160 0.52 6.73 19.17
CA LYS A 160 1.78 7.37 19.54
C LYS A 160 2.93 6.71 18.77
N VAL A 161 3.66 7.48 17.98
CA VAL A 161 4.88 7.02 17.30
C VAL A 161 6.08 7.52 18.08
N ASP A 162 6.93 6.59 18.54
CA ASP A 162 8.19 6.93 19.21
C ASP A 162 9.31 7.06 18.18
N GLU A 163 9.84 8.27 18.03
CA GLU A 163 10.92 8.55 17.08
C GLU A 163 12.26 8.05 17.61
N LYS A 164 12.97 7.25 16.79
CA LYS A 164 14.32 6.77 17.08
C LYS A 164 15.28 7.24 15.98
N LYS A 165 16.28 8.04 16.36
CA LYS A 165 17.37 8.43 15.47
C LYS A 165 18.32 7.24 15.28
N VAL A 166 18.59 6.89 14.03
CA VAL A 166 19.48 5.78 13.63
C VAL A 166 20.36 6.20 12.45
N SER A 167 21.49 5.50 12.26
CA SER A 167 22.28 5.61 11.03
C SER A 167 21.61 4.87 9.87
N VAL A 168 22.10 5.08 8.64
CA VAL A 168 21.60 4.35 7.46
C VAL A 168 21.91 2.86 7.57
N GLU A 169 23.08 2.51 8.07
CA GLU A 169 23.51 1.12 8.29
C GLU A 169 22.67 0.44 9.38
N GLU A 170 22.36 1.15 10.46
CA GLU A 170 21.46 0.65 11.50
C GLU A 170 20.04 0.46 10.95
N PHE A 171 19.53 1.41 10.17
CA PHE A 171 18.21 1.28 9.54
C PHE A 171 18.13 0.07 8.60
N LYS A 172 19.15 -0.16 7.77
CA LYS A 172 19.21 -1.34 6.89
C LYS A 172 19.14 -2.64 7.68
N LYS A 173 19.89 -2.77 8.77
CA LYS A 173 19.86 -3.95 9.64
C LYS A 173 18.47 -4.16 10.27
N LEU A 174 17.84 -3.09 10.77
CA LEU A 174 16.51 -3.16 11.34
C LEU A 174 15.47 -3.64 10.31
N VAL A 175 15.57 -3.19 9.06
CA VAL A 175 14.68 -3.63 7.97
C VAL A 175 14.95 -5.09 7.59
N GLU A 176 16.22 -5.51 7.49
CA GLU A 176 16.60 -6.90 7.19
C GLU A 176 16.15 -7.90 8.25
N GLU A 177 16.15 -7.51 9.52
CA GLU A 177 15.66 -8.33 10.63
C GLU A 177 14.12 -8.39 10.67
N HIS A 178 13.44 -7.43 10.04
CA HIS A 178 11.99 -7.30 10.02
C HIS A 178 11.37 -7.94 8.78
N THR A 179 11.43 -9.26 8.70
CA THR A 179 10.79 -10.04 7.63
C THR A 179 9.47 -10.65 8.09
N HIS A 180 8.42 -10.49 7.29
CA HIS A 180 7.17 -11.26 7.37
C HIS A 180 7.31 -12.59 6.64
#